data_AF-A0A5J4QMN4-F1
#
_entry.id   AF-A0A5J4QMN4-F1
#
_cell.length_a   1.000
_cell.length_b   1.000
_cell.length_c   1.000
_cell.angle_alpha   90.00
_cell.angle_beta   90.00
_cell.angle_gamma   90.00
#
_symmetry.space_group_name_H-M   'P 1'
#
loop_
_entity.id
_entity.type
_entity.pdbx_description
1 polymer ?
#
loop_
_entity_poly.entity_id
_entity_poly.type
_entity_poly.pdbx_seq_one_letter_code
_entity_poly.pdbx_strand_id
1 'polypeptide(L)'
;MENILDIPQIISIENQIINTINRINERGIDDNNEIIDDYSNLIEIKEYKNALITEIYEAYFPPKRHEFEFELISNIVDAIISSKCTFFIAGAAASGLIGDIFTNIVKQLLKKIIDLFKHSPSESQKFTYLLKDIEKIELYFKNNNGSIEINKIERELQIEKERLIPILKLLGFRTYREKGKRYWEKH
;
A
#
# COMPACT_ATOMS: atom_id res chain seq x y z
N MET A 1 13.17 15.91 41.29
CA MET A 1 13.02 15.59 39.86
C MET A 1 14.38 15.11 39.41
N GLU A 2 14.57 13.79 39.31
CA GLU A 2 15.79 13.24 38.71
C GLU A 2 15.86 13.71 37.25
N ASN A 3 17.02 14.22 36.84
CA ASN A 3 17.30 14.57 35.46
C ASN A 3 17.25 13.28 34.64
N ILE A 4 16.10 13.01 34.00
CA ILE A 4 15.92 11.90 33.04
C ILE A 4 16.92 12.02 31.88
N LEU A 5 17.55 13.19 31.70
CA LEU A 5 18.47 13.54 30.62
C LEU A 5 19.88 12.93 30.70
N ASP A 6 20.30 12.34 31.84
CA ASP A 6 21.66 11.79 31.98
C ASP A 6 21.73 10.25 31.86
N ILE A 7 20.66 9.60 31.41
CA ILE A 7 20.66 8.16 31.17
C ILE A 7 21.42 7.87 29.85
N PRO A 8 22.52 7.08 29.85
CA PRO A 8 23.34 6.87 28.65
C PRO A 8 22.56 6.35 27.43
N GLN A 9 21.51 5.55 27.67
CA GLN A 9 20.62 5.05 26.62
C GLN A 9 19.79 6.17 25.98
N ILE A 10 19.33 7.15 26.78
CA ILE A 10 18.56 8.31 26.29
C ILE A 10 19.46 9.21 25.46
N ILE A 11 20.67 9.52 25.94
CA ILE A 11 21.67 10.30 25.21
C ILE A 11 22.01 9.64 23.86
N SER A 12 22.14 8.30 23.83
CA SER A 12 22.38 7.56 22.59
C SER A 12 21.22 7.70 21.60
N ILE A 13 19.97 7.64 22.07
CA ILE A 13 18.77 7.80 21.23
C ILE A 13 18.68 9.25 20.72
N GLU A 14 18.94 10.25 21.57
CA GLU A 14 18.95 11.66 21.19
C GLU A 14 19.95 11.93 20.06
N ASN A 15 21.17 11.41 20.17
CA ASN A 15 22.18 11.52 19.13
C ASN A 15 21.73 10.86 17.81
N GLN A 16 21.07 9.71 17.87
CA GLN A 16 20.50 9.05 16.69
C GLN A 16 19.39 9.89 16.04
N ILE A 17 18.52 10.51 16.85
CA ILE A 17 17.45 11.41 16.38
C ILE A 17 18.07 12.62 15.68
N ILE A 18 19.04 13.29 16.30
CA ILE A 18 19.72 14.46 15.72
C ILE A 18 20.36 14.12 14.38
N ASN A 19 21.08 13.00 14.31
CA ASN A 19 21.70 12.54 13.06
C ASN A 19 20.65 12.26 11.96
N THR A 20 19.51 11.70 12.33
CA THR A 20 18.41 11.44 11.40
C THR A 20 17.80 12.74 10.88
N ILE A 21 17.56 13.73 11.76
CA ILE A 21 17.04 15.05 11.39
C ILE A 21 18.01 15.75 10.43
N ASN A 22 19.31 15.72 10.70
CA ASN A 22 20.31 16.32 9.82
C ASN A 22 20.26 15.71 8.41
N ARG A 23 20.16 14.37 8.31
CA ARG A 23 20.02 13.68 7.03
C ARG A 23 18.72 14.02 6.29
N ILE A 24 17.61 14.20 7.03
CA ILE A 24 16.33 14.63 6.46
C ILE A 24 16.44 16.05 5.90
N ASN A 25 17.08 16.96 6.63
CA ASN A 25 17.29 18.34 6.21
C ASN A 25 18.23 18.42 4.99
N GLU A 26 19.31 17.64 4.97
CA GLU A 26 20.25 17.54 3.83
C GLU A 26 19.58 17.02 2.56
N ARG A 27 18.62 16.10 2.69
CA ARG A 27 17.84 15.59 1.55
C ARG A 27 17.01 16.68 0.86
N GLY A 28 16.67 17.76 1.58
CA GLY A 28 15.74 18.79 1.13
C GLY A 28 14.29 18.31 1.15
N ILE A 29 13.41 19.15 1.68
CA ILE A 29 11.96 18.94 1.61
C ILE A 29 11.43 20.01 0.65
N ASP A 30 10.73 19.56 -0.40
CA ASP A 30 9.76 20.29 -1.23
C ASP A 30 10.00 20.68 -2.70
N ASP A 31 11.18 20.52 -3.33
CA ASP A 31 11.30 20.89 -4.77
C ASP A 31 11.97 19.85 -5.69
N ASN A 32 12.17 18.61 -5.25
CA ASN A 32 12.58 17.53 -6.15
C ASN A 32 11.35 16.87 -6.77
N ASN A 33 10.91 17.40 -7.91
CA ASN A 33 9.88 16.81 -8.81
C ASN A 33 10.20 15.36 -9.26
N GLU A 34 11.35 14.80 -8.89
CA GLU A 34 11.86 13.53 -9.39
C GLU A 34 11.65 12.31 -8.46
N ILE A 35 11.08 12.48 -7.26
CA ILE A 35 10.88 11.33 -6.34
C ILE A 35 9.53 10.68 -6.61
N ILE A 36 9.52 9.73 -7.54
CA ILE A 36 8.41 8.82 -7.77
C ILE A 36 8.56 7.62 -6.83
N ASP A 37 7.58 7.44 -5.93
CA ASP A 37 7.46 6.25 -5.11
C ASP A 37 6.74 5.16 -5.93
N ASP A 38 7.46 4.11 -6.27
CA ASP A 38 6.92 2.95 -6.99
C ASP A 38 6.60 1.81 -6.02
N TYR A 39 5.32 1.64 -5.69
CA TYR A 39 4.90 0.61 -4.74
C TYR A 39 5.05 -0.81 -5.27
N SER A 40 5.21 -1.01 -6.59
CA SER A 40 5.57 -2.33 -7.11
C SER A 40 6.96 -2.78 -6.63
N ASN A 41 7.86 -1.83 -6.33
CA ASN A 41 9.20 -2.08 -5.79
C ASN A 41 9.24 -1.91 -4.27
N LEU A 42 8.61 -0.85 -3.74
CA LEU A 42 8.66 -0.56 -2.30
C LEU A 42 8.04 -1.68 -1.46
N ILE A 43 7.02 -2.38 -1.95
CA ILE A 43 6.37 -3.47 -1.22
C ILE A 43 7.30 -4.66 -0.93
N GLU A 44 8.44 -4.78 -1.62
CA GLU A 44 9.47 -5.79 -1.34
C GLU A 44 10.28 -5.47 -0.08
N ILE A 45 10.30 -4.20 0.33
CA ILE A 45 10.98 -3.73 1.55
C ILE A 45 10.09 -4.06 2.75
N LYS A 46 10.64 -4.78 3.74
CA LYS A 46 9.91 -5.30 4.91
C LYS A 46 9.08 -4.24 5.63
N GLU A 47 9.63 -3.04 5.81
CA GLU A 47 8.98 -1.94 6.50
C GLU A 47 7.72 -1.48 5.76
N TYR A 48 7.81 -1.33 4.43
CA TYR A 48 6.68 -0.93 3.59
C TYR A 48 5.64 -2.04 3.46
N LYS A 49 6.08 -3.30 3.34
CA LYS A 49 5.20 -4.48 3.38
C LYS A 49 4.34 -4.50 4.65
N ASN A 50 4.98 -4.39 5.81
CA ASN A 50 4.30 -4.45 7.11
C ASN A 50 3.35 -3.26 7.31
N ALA A 51 3.77 -2.07 6.90
CA ALA A 51 2.91 -0.88 6.93
C ALA A 51 1.66 -1.07 6.06
N LEU A 52 1.82 -1.55 4.83
CA LEU A 52 0.70 -1.80 3.92
C LEU A 52 -0.29 -2.84 4.47
N ILE A 53 0.20 -3.97 5.01
CA ILE A 53 -0.66 -5.00 5.60
C ILE A 53 -1.49 -4.39 6.73
N THR A 54 -0.85 -3.61 7.59
CA THR A 54 -1.52 -2.94 8.72
C THR A 54 -2.57 -1.94 8.22
N GLU A 55 -2.23 -1.10 7.23
CA GLU A 55 -3.16 -0.14 6.65
C GLU A 55 -4.40 -0.82 6.04
N ILE A 56 -4.24 -1.90 5.27
CA ILE A 56 -5.38 -2.66 4.70
C ILE A 56 -6.20 -3.30 5.83
N TYR A 57 -5.53 -3.89 6.81
CA TYR A 57 -6.20 -4.53 7.95
C TYR A 57 -7.07 -3.53 8.70
N GLU A 58 -6.52 -2.38 9.08
CA GLU A 58 -7.26 -1.34 9.81
C GLU A 58 -8.41 -0.75 8.98
N ALA A 59 -8.22 -0.58 7.67
CA ALA A 59 -9.21 0.03 6.80
C ALA A 59 -10.44 -0.86 6.52
N TYR A 60 -10.28 -2.18 6.59
CA TYR A 60 -11.34 -3.15 6.22
C TYR A 60 -11.81 -4.06 7.36
N PHE A 61 -11.04 -4.18 8.45
CA PHE A 61 -11.28 -5.14 9.53
C PHE A 61 -11.34 -4.44 10.91
N PRO A 62 -12.45 -3.72 11.20
CA PRO A 62 -12.64 -3.00 12.47
C PRO A 62 -12.68 -3.96 13.69
N PRO A 63 -12.57 -3.45 14.93
CA PRO A 63 -11.70 -3.95 16.01
C PRO A 63 -12.16 -5.21 16.76
N LYS A 64 -12.97 -6.09 16.16
CA LYS A 64 -12.95 -7.50 16.57
C LYS A 64 -11.68 -8.11 15.98
N ARG A 65 -10.57 -7.79 16.64
CA ARG A 65 -9.20 -8.10 16.21
C ARG A 65 -9.03 -9.60 16.19
N HIS A 66 -9.01 -10.14 14.98
CA HIS A 66 -8.75 -11.54 14.74
C HIS A 66 -7.44 -11.62 13.94
N GLU A 67 -6.51 -12.43 14.45
CA GLU A 67 -5.17 -12.64 13.88
C GLU A 67 -5.25 -13.24 12.47
N PHE A 68 -6.32 -13.99 12.19
CA PHE A 68 -6.52 -14.71 10.93
C PHE A 68 -6.74 -13.78 9.73
N GLU A 69 -7.52 -12.70 9.85
CA GLU A 69 -7.68 -11.75 8.74
C GLU A 69 -6.38 -11.02 8.44
N PHE A 70 -5.59 -10.68 9.45
CA PHE A 70 -4.26 -10.12 9.26
C PHE A 70 -3.33 -11.10 8.52
N GLU A 71 -3.37 -12.38 8.88
CA GLU A 71 -2.62 -13.44 8.20
C GLU A 71 -3.08 -13.61 6.74
N LEU A 72 -4.40 -13.56 6.47
CA LEU A 72 -4.94 -13.64 5.12
C LEU A 72 -4.48 -12.46 4.24
N ILE A 73 -4.48 -11.24 4.77
CA ILE A 73 -3.94 -10.07 4.05
C ILE A 73 -2.43 -10.21 3.83
N SER A 74 -1.70 -10.69 4.85
CA SER A 74 -0.25 -10.96 4.73
C SER A 74 0.05 -11.95 3.60
N ASN A 75 -0.72 -13.04 3.53
CA ASN A 75 -0.60 -14.06 2.49
C ASN A 75 -0.94 -13.52 1.09
N ILE A 76 -1.91 -12.60 0.97
CA ILE A 76 -2.18 -11.91 -0.30
C ILE A 76 -0.98 -11.08 -0.74
N VAL A 77 -0.42 -10.29 0.17
CA VAL A 77 0.76 -9.44 -0.12
C VAL A 77 1.96 -10.29 -0.50
N ASP A 78 2.23 -11.39 0.22
CA ASP A 78 3.33 -12.31 -0.08
C ASP A 78 3.18 -13.00 -1.44
N ALA A 79 1.95 -13.36 -1.82
CA ALA A 79 1.68 -13.96 -3.13
C ALA A 79 1.98 -12.97 -4.27
N ILE A 80 1.65 -11.69 -4.10
CA ILE A 80 1.95 -10.64 -5.08
C ILE A 80 3.46 -10.47 -5.24
N ILE A 81 4.20 -10.32 -4.13
CA ILE A 81 5.67 -10.17 -4.15
C ILE A 81 6.31 -11.38 -4.85
N SER A 82 5.90 -12.60 -4.47
CA SER A 82 6.42 -13.85 -5.05
C SER A 82 6.12 -13.97 -6.56
N SER A 83 4.95 -13.49 -6.98
CA SER A 83 4.57 -13.50 -8.39
C SER A 83 5.47 -12.59 -9.24
N LYS A 84 5.84 -11.41 -8.72
CA LYS A 84 6.72 -10.47 -9.40
C LYS A 84 8.08 -11.12 -9.70
N CYS A 85 8.66 -11.83 -8.73
CA CYS A 85 9.91 -12.59 -8.93
C CYS A 85 9.76 -13.63 -10.05
N THR A 86 8.63 -14.33 -10.09
CA THR A 86 8.35 -15.35 -11.12
C THR A 86 8.26 -14.73 -12.52
N PHE A 87 7.56 -13.60 -12.66
CA PHE A 87 7.42 -12.90 -13.93
C PHE A 87 8.71 -12.17 -14.37
N PHE A 88 9.52 -11.72 -13.42
CA PHE A 88 10.85 -11.16 -13.69
C PHE A 88 11.77 -12.22 -14.29
N ILE A 89 11.80 -13.43 -13.72
CA ILE A 89 12.53 -14.59 -14.27
C ILE A 89 12.02 -14.94 -15.67
N ALA A 90 10.72 -14.79 -15.92
CA ALA A 90 10.11 -15.05 -17.23
C ALA A 90 10.30 -13.91 -18.26
N GLY A 91 11.01 -12.82 -17.93
CA GLY A 91 11.33 -11.73 -18.86
C GLY A 91 10.18 -10.76 -19.17
N ALA A 92 9.08 -10.78 -18.40
CA ALA A 92 7.88 -9.99 -18.66
C ALA A 92 7.89 -8.57 -18.04
N ALA A 93 8.99 -8.15 -17.41
CA ALA A 93 9.03 -6.97 -16.54
C ALA A 93 9.04 -5.60 -17.25
N ALA A 94 9.13 -5.55 -18.59
CA ALA A 94 9.40 -4.31 -19.32
C ALA A 94 8.18 -3.50 -19.79
N SER A 95 6.93 -3.88 -19.46
CA SER A 95 5.76 -3.44 -20.27
C SER A 95 4.50 -2.96 -19.52
N GLY A 96 4.59 -2.43 -18.30
CA GLY A 96 3.40 -1.94 -17.57
C GLY A 96 2.48 -3.05 -17.04
N LEU A 97 2.76 -4.31 -17.38
CA LEU A 97 2.00 -5.49 -16.99
C LEU A 97 2.01 -5.77 -15.48
N ILE A 98 2.97 -5.19 -14.72
CA ILE A 98 3.15 -5.50 -13.30
C ILE A 98 1.91 -5.08 -12.48
N GLY A 99 1.35 -3.89 -12.74
CA GLY A 99 0.15 -3.42 -12.04
C GLY A 99 -1.08 -4.28 -12.36
N ASP A 100 -1.22 -4.73 -13.60
CA ASP A 100 -2.30 -5.65 -14.01
C ASP A 100 -2.15 -7.04 -13.37
N ILE A 101 -0.92 -7.55 -13.28
CA ILE A 101 -0.62 -8.81 -12.60
C ILE A 101 -1.00 -8.73 -11.12
N PHE A 102 -0.57 -7.67 -10.43
CA PHE A 102 -0.90 -7.45 -9.02
C PHE A 102 -2.42 -7.44 -8.82
N THR A 103 -3.12 -6.65 -9.64
CA THR A 103 -4.58 -6.55 -9.62
C THR A 103 -5.26 -7.90 -9.82
N ASN A 104 -4.83 -8.67 -10.81
CA ASN A 104 -5.41 -9.97 -11.11
C ASN A 104 -5.20 -10.99 -9.99
N ILE A 105 -3.99 -11.06 -9.43
CA ILE A 105 -3.66 -11.97 -8.33
C ILE A 105 -4.47 -11.63 -7.09
N VAL A 106 -4.52 -10.36 -6.70
CA VAL A 106 -5.31 -9.92 -5.54
C VAL A 106 -6.77 -10.31 -5.73
N LYS A 107 -7.36 -10.01 -6.89
CA LYS A 107 -8.76 -10.36 -7.19
C LYS A 107 -9.00 -11.86 -7.14
N GLN A 108 -8.10 -12.67 -7.70
CA GLN A 108 -8.22 -14.12 -7.69
C GLN A 108 -8.18 -14.68 -6.25
N LEU A 109 -7.25 -14.21 -5.42
CA LEU A 109 -7.11 -14.65 -4.04
C LEU A 109 -8.30 -14.21 -3.19
N LEU A 110 -8.76 -12.96 -3.35
CA LEU A 110 -9.95 -12.46 -2.66
C LEU A 110 -11.20 -13.27 -3.02
N LYS A 111 -11.42 -13.57 -4.31
CA LYS A 111 -12.52 -14.44 -4.74
C LYS A 111 -12.45 -15.82 -4.10
N LYS A 112 -11.26 -16.43 -4.08
CA LYS A 112 -11.04 -17.73 -3.42
C LYS A 112 -11.34 -17.66 -1.91
N ILE A 113 -10.92 -16.61 -1.22
CA ILE A 113 -11.19 -16.41 0.21
C ILE A 113 -12.71 -16.24 0.45
N ILE A 114 -13.37 -15.40 -0.35
CA ILE A 114 -14.82 -15.17 -0.30
C ILE A 114 -15.59 -16.49 -0.47
N ASP A 115 -15.19 -17.32 -1.44
CA ASP A 115 -15.80 -18.63 -1.72
C ASP A 115 -15.59 -19.63 -0.57
N LEU A 116 -14.41 -19.61 0.08
CA LEU A 116 -14.14 -20.44 1.25
C LEU A 116 -14.99 -20.02 2.46
N PHE A 117 -15.33 -18.73 2.57
CA PHE A 117 -16.25 -18.20 3.59
C PHE A 117 -17.74 -18.28 3.20
N LYS A 118 -18.14 -19.09 2.21
CA LYS A 118 -19.54 -19.21 1.76
C LYS A 118 -20.56 -19.53 2.87
N HIS A 119 -20.12 -20.13 3.99
CA HIS A 119 -20.97 -20.44 5.15
C HIS A 119 -20.83 -19.44 6.31
N SER A 120 -20.05 -18.37 6.13
CA SER A 120 -19.80 -17.31 7.12
C SER A 120 -19.98 -15.94 6.45
N PRO A 121 -21.23 -15.51 6.19
CA PRO A 121 -21.52 -14.30 5.40
C PRO A 121 -20.87 -13.03 5.95
N SER A 122 -20.79 -12.89 7.29
CA SER A 122 -20.13 -11.74 7.93
C SER A 122 -18.63 -11.66 7.62
N GLU A 123 -17.95 -12.81 7.53
CA GLU A 123 -16.53 -12.87 7.20
C GLU A 123 -16.32 -12.61 5.72
N SER A 124 -17.09 -13.29 4.86
CA SER A 124 -17.07 -13.11 3.41
C SER A 124 -17.32 -11.64 3.00
N GLN A 125 -18.20 -10.94 3.73
CA GLN A 125 -18.57 -9.56 3.44
C GLN A 125 -17.38 -8.59 3.57
N LYS A 126 -16.47 -8.77 4.54
CA LYS A 126 -15.29 -7.91 4.72
C LYS A 126 -14.39 -7.95 3.48
N PHE A 127 -14.07 -9.15 3.00
CA PHE A 127 -13.28 -9.36 1.79
C PHE A 127 -14.03 -8.92 0.52
N THR A 128 -15.36 -9.07 0.51
CA THR A 128 -16.20 -8.58 -0.60
C THR A 128 -16.12 -7.07 -0.76
N TYR A 129 -16.06 -6.30 0.33
CA TYR A 129 -15.89 -4.84 0.25
C TYR A 129 -14.54 -4.46 -0.35
N LEU A 130 -13.45 -5.09 0.11
CA LEU A 130 -12.12 -4.89 -0.44
C LEU A 130 -12.08 -5.21 -1.95
N LEU A 131 -12.65 -6.34 -2.36
CA LEU A 131 -12.73 -6.72 -3.78
C LEU A 131 -13.50 -5.69 -4.62
N LYS A 132 -14.64 -5.19 -4.12
CA LYS A 132 -15.45 -4.18 -4.82
C LYS A 132 -14.69 -2.87 -5.00
N ASP A 133 -13.96 -2.42 -3.98
CA ASP A 133 -13.18 -1.19 -4.08
C ASP A 133 -12.02 -1.33 -5.07
N ILE A 134 -11.34 -2.48 -5.09
CA ILE A 134 -10.33 -2.81 -6.11
C ILE A 134 -10.92 -2.79 -7.52
N GLU A 135 -12.09 -3.42 -7.74
CA GLU A 135 -12.74 -3.45 -9.05
C GLU A 135 -13.15 -2.05 -9.54
N LYS A 136 -13.61 -1.16 -8.63
CA LYS A 136 -13.88 0.24 -8.94
C LYS A 136 -12.61 0.99 -9.36
N ILE A 137 -11.53 0.83 -8.61
CA ILE A 137 -10.24 1.48 -8.88
C ILE A 137 -9.67 1.00 -10.23
N GLU A 138 -9.69 -0.31 -10.48
CA GLU A 138 -9.24 -0.89 -11.74
C GLU A 138 -10.02 -0.32 -12.93
N LEU A 139 -11.36 -0.29 -12.84
CA LEU A 139 -12.20 0.26 -13.90
C LEU A 139 -11.93 1.75 -14.11
N TYR A 140 -11.74 2.51 -13.02
CA TYR A 140 -11.47 3.93 -13.08
C TYR A 140 -10.18 4.26 -13.82
N PHE A 141 -9.08 3.59 -13.48
CA PHE A 141 -7.78 3.80 -14.14
C PHE A 141 -7.71 3.16 -15.54
N LYS A 142 -8.57 2.19 -15.85
CA LYS A 142 -8.73 1.71 -17.24
C LYS A 142 -9.36 2.75 -18.15
N ASN A 143 -10.24 3.60 -17.61
CA ASN A 143 -10.97 4.62 -18.35
C ASN A 143 -10.32 6.01 -18.29
N ASN A 144 -9.38 6.22 -17.37
CA ASN A 144 -8.66 7.47 -17.18
C ASN A 144 -7.16 7.21 -17.31
N ASN A 145 -6.56 7.67 -18.41
CA ASN A 145 -5.13 7.53 -18.64
C ASN A 145 -4.34 8.63 -17.93
N GLY A 146 -3.18 8.26 -17.39
CA GLY A 146 -2.22 9.19 -16.80
C GLY A 146 -2.34 9.35 -15.28
N SER A 147 -1.68 10.39 -14.79
CA SER A 147 -1.60 10.71 -13.37
C SER A 147 -2.81 11.48 -12.86
N ILE A 148 -3.38 11.02 -11.74
CA ILE A 148 -4.64 11.54 -11.18
C ILE A 148 -4.41 11.98 -9.73
N GLU A 149 -4.86 13.19 -9.39
CA GLU A 149 -4.78 13.71 -8.02
C GLU A 149 -5.63 12.85 -7.06
N ILE A 150 -5.09 12.48 -5.89
CA ILE A 150 -5.77 11.61 -4.92
C ILE A 150 -7.17 12.10 -4.52
N ASN A 151 -7.34 13.42 -4.35
CA ASN A 151 -8.63 14.02 -3.98
C ASN A 151 -9.68 13.89 -5.10
N LYS A 152 -9.24 13.82 -6.36
CA LYS A 152 -10.11 13.59 -7.51
C LYS A 152 -10.58 12.13 -7.52
N ILE A 153 -9.66 11.19 -7.30
CA ILE A 153 -9.97 9.75 -7.24
C ILE A 153 -10.98 9.47 -6.12
N GLU A 154 -10.74 9.98 -4.91
CA GLU A 154 -11.64 9.84 -3.75
C GLU A 154 -13.06 10.34 -4.09
N ARG A 155 -13.17 11.53 -4.68
CA ARG A 155 -14.45 12.14 -5.03
C ARG A 155 -15.22 11.35 -6.09
N GLU A 156 -14.52 10.90 -7.13
CA GLU A 156 -15.14 10.20 -8.27
C GLU A 156 -15.50 8.76 -7.93
N LEU A 157 -14.71 8.09 -7.07
CA LEU A 157 -14.98 6.71 -6.64
C LEU A 157 -15.86 6.60 -5.39
N GLN A 158 -16.01 7.69 -4.63
CA GLN A 158 -16.65 7.70 -3.31
C GLN A 158 -16.03 6.67 -2.36
N ILE A 159 -14.69 6.56 -2.40
CA ILE A 159 -13.88 5.72 -1.51
C ILE A 159 -12.99 6.65 -0.71
N GLU A 160 -13.15 6.63 0.62
CA GLU A 160 -12.34 7.40 1.57
C GLU A 160 -10.85 7.11 1.41
N LYS A 161 -10.00 8.13 1.61
CA LYS A 161 -8.54 8.00 1.44
C LYS A 161 -7.91 6.87 2.24
N GLU A 162 -8.43 6.61 3.44
CA GLU A 162 -7.98 5.57 4.36
C GLU A 162 -8.11 4.17 3.75
N ARG A 163 -9.07 3.96 2.84
CA ARG A 163 -9.24 2.72 2.07
C ARG A 163 -8.56 2.78 0.71
N LEU A 164 -8.65 3.93 0.04
CA LEU A 164 -8.16 4.12 -1.31
C LEU A 164 -6.63 4.01 -1.39
N ILE A 165 -5.90 4.71 -0.51
CA ILE A 165 -4.43 4.77 -0.56
C ILE A 165 -3.82 3.37 -0.37
N PRO A 166 -4.22 2.58 0.65
CA PRO A 166 -3.67 1.23 0.83
C PRO A 166 -3.95 0.32 -0.37
N ILE A 167 -5.12 0.42 -1.01
CA ILE A 167 -5.39 -0.35 -2.23
C ILE A 167 -4.44 0.07 -3.36
N LEU A 168 -4.26 1.36 -3.61
CA LEU A 168 -3.35 1.83 -4.66
C LEU A 168 -1.91 1.30 -4.45
N LYS A 169 -1.44 1.30 -3.19
CA LYS A 169 -0.15 0.69 -2.82
C LYS A 169 -0.14 -0.82 -3.08
N LEU A 170 -1.17 -1.55 -2.65
CA LEU A 170 -1.31 -3.00 -2.83
C LEU A 170 -1.28 -3.41 -4.30
N LEU A 171 -1.89 -2.59 -5.16
CA LEU A 171 -1.95 -2.81 -6.60
C LEU A 171 -0.67 -2.33 -7.33
N GLY A 172 0.33 -1.85 -6.58
CA GLY A 172 1.64 -1.49 -7.10
C GLY A 172 1.69 -0.13 -7.83
N PHE A 173 0.74 0.78 -7.58
CA PHE A 173 0.70 2.08 -8.26
C PHE A 173 1.93 2.94 -7.92
N ARG A 174 2.24 3.88 -8.81
CA ARG A 174 3.24 4.92 -8.60
C ARG A 174 2.59 6.17 -8.03
N THR A 175 3.32 6.90 -7.18
CA THR A 175 2.85 8.17 -6.62
C THR A 175 3.99 9.17 -6.51
N TYR A 176 3.65 10.43 -6.71
CA TYR A 176 4.58 11.56 -6.54
C TYR A 176 3.83 12.77 -6.00
N ARG A 177 4.60 13.77 -5.57
CA ARG A 177 4.06 15.07 -5.15
C ARG A 177 4.46 16.14 -6.13
N GLU A 178 3.52 17.00 -6.48
CA GLU A 178 3.76 18.21 -7.26
C GLU A 178 2.99 19.35 -6.62
N LYS A 179 3.68 20.45 -6.26
CA LYS A 179 3.09 21.65 -5.65
C LYS A 179 2.17 21.35 -4.46
N GLY A 180 2.61 20.47 -3.56
CA GLY A 180 1.86 20.04 -2.38
C GLY A 180 0.69 19.07 -2.64
N LYS A 181 0.43 18.70 -3.90
CA LYS A 181 -0.60 17.74 -4.28
C LYS A 181 -0.01 16.36 -4.53
N ARG A 182 -0.76 15.31 -4.20
CA ARG A 182 -0.35 13.92 -4.43
C ARG A 182 -1.06 13.32 -5.62
N TYR A 183 -0.30 12.80 -6.56
CA TYR A 183 -0.78 12.15 -7.77
C TYR A 183 -0.49 10.66 -7.75
N TRP A 184 -1.32 9.90 -8.47
CA TRP A 184 -1.20 8.46 -8.61
C TRP A 184 -1.37 8.04 -10.07
N GLU A 185 -0.56 7.09 -10.50
CA GLU A 185 -0.66 6.49 -11.83
C GLU A 185 -0.42 4.99 -11.78
N LYS A 186 -1.03 4.29 -12.73
CA LYS A 186 -0.82 2.87 -12.95
C LYS A 186 0.49 2.66 -13.72
N HIS A 187 1.09 1.47 -13.55
CA HIS A 187 2.15 0.98 -14.44
C HIS A 187 1.64 0.78 -15.86
#